data_AF-R6D8Y3-F1
#
_entry.id   AF-R6D8Y3-F1
#
_cell.length_a   1.000
_cell.length_b   1.000
_cell.length_c   1.000
_cell.angle_alpha   90.00
_cell.angle_beta   90.00
_cell.angle_gamma   90.00
#
_symmetry.space_group_name_H-M   'P 1'
#
loop_
_entity.id
_entity.type
_entity.pdbx_description
1 polymer ?
#
loop_
_entity_poly.entity_id
_entity_poly.type
_entity_poly.pdbx_seq_one_letter_code
_entity_poly.pdbx_strand_id
1 'polypeptide(L)'
;MNHSLLKKTVFSLLLACSVCISGYAASVRVTPSFSYHPDSVRIILEEEQRAAFNHFWQFANKQTGMIHAGTNVNNKNLTTGGSGFGVMVTLTGIERGWITRKEGAKRILTLVRYLDKAERIKGVWSHWMNAEGQPVKFGKQIESGDLVETSFMMMGLYAFTIK
;
A
#
# COMPACT_ATOMS: atom_id res chain seq x y z
N MET A 1 -7.12 5.76 77.54
CA MET A 1 -7.80 5.22 76.35
C MET A 1 -7.32 3.79 76.13
N ASN A 2 -8.21 2.80 76.06
CA ASN A 2 -7.85 1.37 76.16
C ASN A 2 -7.27 0.85 74.83
N HIS A 3 -5.98 0.48 74.80
CA HIS A 3 -5.24 0.13 73.57
C HIS A 3 -5.89 -1.02 72.78
N SER A 4 -6.56 -1.93 73.48
CA SER A 4 -7.33 -3.04 72.89
C SER A 4 -8.57 -2.56 72.12
N LEU A 5 -9.29 -1.55 72.63
CA LEU A 5 -10.42 -0.96 71.90
C LEU A 5 -9.96 -0.22 70.65
N LEU A 6 -8.87 0.57 70.74
CA LEU A 6 -8.36 1.32 69.60
C LEU A 6 -7.96 0.42 68.43
N LYS A 7 -7.29 -0.71 68.71
CA LYS A 7 -6.91 -1.70 67.68
C LYS A 7 -8.13 -2.33 67.02
N LYS A 8 -9.18 -2.67 67.78
CA LYS A 8 -10.42 -3.26 67.25
C LYS A 8 -11.20 -2.27 66.39
N THR A 9 -11.27 -1.00 66.80
CA THR A 9 -11.95 0.04 66.03
C THR A 9 -11.21 0.36 64.72
N VAL A 10 -9.88 0.48 64.76
CA VAL A 10 -9.07 0.71 63.56
C VAL A 10 -9.15 -0.49 62.61
N PHE A 11 -9.09 -1.72 63.11
CA PHE A 11 -9.22 -2.93 62.28
C PHE A 11 -10.63 -3.03 61.65
N SER A 12 -11.68 -2.66 62.39
CA SER A 12 -13.05 -2.66 61.87
C SER A 12 -13.27 -1.57 60.80
N LEU A 13 -12.65 -0.39 60.96
CA LEU A 13 -12.69 0.67 59.94
C LEU A 13 -11.93 0.28 58.67
N LEU A 14 -10.76 -0.35 58.81
CA LEU A 14 -9.97 -0.81 57.66
C LEU A 14 -10.68 -1.93 56.89
N LEU A 15 -11.35 -2.85 57.60
CA LEU A 15 -12.14 -3.91 56.97
C LEU A 15 -13.38 -3.33 56.25
N ALA A 16 -14.04 -2.33 56.83
CA ALA A 16 -15.16 -1.64 56.19
C ALA A 16 -14.73 -0.87 54.92
N CYS A 17 -13.59 -0.19 54.94
CA CYS A 17 -13.05 0.49 53.75
C CYS A 17 -12.72 -0.50 52.60
N SER A 18 -12.19 -1.68 52.91
CA SER A 18 -11.86 -2.73 51.92
C SER A 18 -13.11 -3.24 51.17
N VAL A 19 -14.22 -3.43 51.89
CA VAL A 19 -15.50 -3.89 51.31
C VAL A 19 -16.13 -2.80 50.44
N CYS A 20 -16.01 -1.52 50.83
CA CYS A 20 -16.50 -0.40 50.03
C CYS A 20 -15.72 -0.21 48.71
N ILE A 21 -14.41 -0.48 48.70
CA ILE A 21 -13.57 -0.31 47.50
C ILE A 21 -13.80 -1.46 46.50
N SER A 22 -14.05 -2.69 46.97
CA SER A 22 -14.30 -3.84 46.09
C SER A 22 -15.68 -3.82 45.42
N GLY A 23 -16.67 -3.14 46.02
CA GLY A 23 -18.02 -2.99 45.44
C GLY A 23 -18.13 -1.96 44.32
N TYR A 24 -17.11 -1.11 44.12
CA TYR A 24 -17.11 -0.02 43.14
C TYR A 24 -16.31 -0.29 41.86
N ALA A 25 -15.68 -1.46 41.74
CA ALA A 25 -15.08 -1.88 40.48
C ALA A 25 -16.18 -2.34 39.50
N ALA A 26 -16.84 -1.37 38.85
CA ALA A 26 -17.73 -1.66 37.75
C ALA A 26 -16.95 -2.42 36.67
N SER A 27 -17.37 -3.64 36.34
CA SER A 27 -16.81 -4.36 35.20
C SER A 27 -17.14 -3.55 33.94
N VAL A 28 -16.15 -2.88 33.35
CA VAL A 28 -16.31 -2.29 32.01
C VAL A 28 -16.48 -3.45 31.04
N ARG A 29 -17.73 -3.78 30.71
CA ARG A 29 -18.01 -4.66 29.58
C ARG A 29 -17.71 -3.85 28.32
N VAL A 30 -16.55 -4.09 27.72
CA VAL A 30 -16.31 -3.69 26.34
C VAL A 30 -17.25 -4.53 25.49
N THR A 31 -18.38 -3.94 25.07
CA THR A 31 -19.16 -4.52 24.00
C THR A 31 -18.33 -4.39 22.72
N PRO A 32 -18.05 -5.48 21.98
CA PRO A 32 -17.41 -5.33 20.69
C PRO A 32 -18.36 -4.50 19.81
N SER A 33 -17.95 -3.28 19.47
CA SER A 33 -18.68 -2.36 18.60
C SER A 33 -18.52 -2.71 17.12
N PHE A 34 -17.94 -3.88 16.81
CA PHE A 34 -17.76 -4.32 15.44
C PHE A 34 -19.11 -4.70 14.83
N SER A 35 -19.71 -3.74 14.13
CA SER A 35 -20.84 -3.97 13.26
C SER A 35 -20.32 -4.20 11.84
N TYR A 36 -20.46 -5.43 11.34
CA TYR A 36 -20.08 -5.79 9.98
C TYR A 36 -21.09 -5.20 8.99
N HIS A 37 -20.69 -4.15 8.26
CA HIS A 37 -21.50 -3.50 7.23
C HIS A 37 -20.85 -3.68 5.85
N PRO A 38 -20.97 -4.87 5.23
CA PRO A 38 -20.27 -5.19 3.99
C PRO A 38 -20.65 -4.27 2.83
N ASP A 39 -21.90 -3.79 2.78
CA ASP A 39 -22.35 -2.91 1.70
C ASP A 39 -21.72 -1.51 1.76
N SER A 40 -21.63 -0.90 2.95
CA SER A 40 -20.98 0.41 3.09
C SER A 40 -19.47 0.30 2.88
N VAL A 41 -18.85 -0.77 3.37
CA VAL A 41 -17.43 -1.06 3.12
C VAL A 41 -17.17 -1.27 1.63
N ARG A 42 -18.05 -1.98 0.91
CA ARG A 42 -17.91 -2.20 -0.53
C ARG A 42 -17.89 -0.89 -1.31
N ILE A 43 -18.76 0.07 -0.97
CA ILE A 43 -18.78 1.39 -1.64
C ILE A 43 -17.43 2.09 -1.47
N ILE A 44 -16.92 2.16 -0.22
CA ILE A 44 -15.63 2.79 0.08
C ILE A 44 -14.49 2.07 -0.66
N LEU A 45 -14.50 0.73 -0.69
CA LEU A 45 -13.48 -0.03 -1.41
C LEU A 45 -13.51 0.21 -2.93
N GLU A 46 -14.69 0.37 -3.55
CA GLU A 46 -14.80 0.73 -4.96
C GLU A 46 -14.21 2.12 -5.24
N GLU A 47 -14.50 3.09 -4.37
CA GLU A 47 -13.98 4.46 -4.49
C GLU A 47 -12.46 4.50 -4.35
N GLU A 48 -11.92 3.85 -3.32
CA GLU A 48 -10.47 3.77 -3.07
C GLU A 48 -9.73 3.06 -4.21
N GLN A 49 -10.25 1.93 -4.68
CA GLN A 49 -9.62 1.21 -5.79
C GLN A 49 -9.69 1.98 -7.10
N ARG A 50 -10.80 2.68 -7.38
CA ARG A 50 -10.92 3.53 -8.55
C ARG A 50 -9.98 4.74 -8.47
N ALA A 51 -9.83 5.34 -7.30
CA ALA A 51 -8.87 6.43 -7.08
C ALA A 51 -7.42 5.95 -7.29
N ALA A 52 -7.05 4.80 -6.73
CA ALA A 52 -5.76 4.17 -6.96
C ALA A 52 -5.55 3.88 -8.45
N PHE A 53 -6.55 3.30 -9.14
CA PHE A 53 -6.47 3.09 -10.59
C PHE A 53 -6.24 4.38 -11.37
N ASN A 54 -7.01 5.43 -11.07
CA ASN A 54 -6.87 6.72 -11.72
C ASN A 54 -5.46 7.28 -11.58
N HIS A 55 -4.81 7.05 -10.43
CA HIS A 55 -3.42 7.45 -10.24
C HIS A 55 -2.50 6.85 -11.32
N PHE A 56 -2.48 5.51 -11.43
CA PHE A 56 -1.65 4.80 -12.40
C PHE A 56 -2.09 5.04 -13.85
N TRP A 57 -3.39 5.22 -14.08
CA TRP A 57 -3.92 5.37 -15.43
C TRP A 57 -3.69 6.76 -16.01
N GLN A 58 -4.02 7.81 -15.25
CA GLN A 58 -4.02 9.20 -15.73
C GLN A 58 -2.64 9.84 -15.64
N PHE A 59 -1.85 9.48 -14.62
CA PHE A 59 -0.57 10.12 -14.34
C PHE A 59 0.65 9.30 -14.75
N ALA A 60 0.49 8.17 -15.44
CA ALA A 60 1.62 7.51 -16.09
C ALA A 60 2.27 8.44 -17.12
N ASN A 61 3.58 8.31 -17.29
CA ASN A 61 4.31 9.01 -18.32
C ASN A 61 3.76 8.64 -19.70
N LYS A 62 3.31 9.65 -20.48
CA LYS A 62 2.61 9.42 -21.75
C LYS A 62 3.49 8.81 -22.84
N GLN A 63 4.79 9.07 -22.81
CA GLN A 63 5.75 8.58 -23.80
C GLN A 63 6.10 7.11 -23.57
N THR A 64 6.34 6.73 -22.32
CA THR A 64 6.89 5.43 -21.96
C THR A 64 5.85 4.47 -21.40
N GLY A 65 4.74 4.98 -20.87
CA GLY A 65 3.78 4.18 -20.09
C GLY A 65 4.24 3.82 -18.67
N MET A 66 5.46 4.22 -18.28
CA MET A 66 6.00 4.01 -16.94
C MET A 66 5.41 4.99 -15.91
N ILE A 67 5.53 4.65 -14.64
CA ILE A 67 5.10 5.45 -13.50
C ILE A 67 6.25 6.32 -13.00
N HIS A 68 5.93 7.56 -12.62
CA HIS A 68 6.90 8.49 -12.05
C HIS A 68 7.35 8.04 -10.65
N ALA A 69 8.61 8.30 -10.31
CA ALA A 69 9.12 8.07 -8.97
C ALA A 69 8.52 9.12 -8.00
N GLY A 70 7.40 8.78 -7.37
CA GLY A 70 6.65 9.67 -6.49
C GLY A 70 5.49 10.38 -7.20
N THR A 71 4.79 11.25 -6.47
CA THR A 71 3.51 11.85 -6.92
C THR A 71 3.67 13.06 -7.84
N ASN A 72 4.87 13.62 -7.96
CA ASN A 72 5.14 14.74 -8.85
C ASN A 72 5.34 14.24 -10.29
N VAL A 73 4.36 14.48 -11.16
CA VAL A 73 4.40 14.09 -12.59
C VAL A 73 5.47 14.82 -13.41
N ASN A 74 6.07 15.88 -12.87
CA ASN A 74 7.24 16.53 -13.48
C ASN A 74 8.56 15.84 -13.10
N ASN A 75 8.51 14.81 -12.24
CA ASN A 75 9.69 14.01 -11.95
C ASN A 75 10.12 13.27 -13.22
N LYS A 76 11.36 13.48 -13.64
CA LYS A 76 11.95 12.83 -14.82
C LYS A 76 12.31 11.37 -14.57
N ASN A 77 12.42 10.96 -13.30
CA ASN A 77 12.72 9.61 -12.91
C ASN A 77 11.46 8.76 -12.96
N LEU A 78 11.53 7.65 -13.67
CA LEU A 78 10.48 6.65 -13.83
C LEU A 78 10.89 5.40 -13.04
N THR A 79 9.98 4.82 -12.26
CA THR A 79 10.27 3.67 -11.39
C THR A 79 9.96 2.34 -12.07
N THR A 80 10.88 1.40 -12.00
CA THR A 80 10.72 0.06 -12.59
C THR A 80 9.68 -0.77 -11.82
N GLY A 81 9.86 -1.03 -10.53
CA GLY A 81 8.93 -1.87 -9.76
C GLY A 81 7.56 -1.22 -9.58
N GLY A 82 7.52 0.10 -9.35
CA GLY A 82 6.25 0.85 -9.31
C GLY A 82 5.47 0.76 -10.63
N SER A 83 6.16 0.71 -11.77
CA SER A 83 5.53 0.45 -13.07
C SER A 83 5.02 -0.98 -13.19
N GLY A 84 5.70 -1.96 -12.60
CA GLY A 84 5.21 -3.34 -12.46
C GLY A 84 3.85 -3.42 -11.75
N PHE A 85 3.68 -2.66 -10.66
CA PHE A 85 2.38 -2.52 -9.99
C PHE A 85 1.35 -1.84 -10.91
N GLY A 86 1.75 -0.82 -11.67
CA GLY A 86 0.90 -0.18 -12.68
C GLY A 86 0.38 -1.13 -13.76
N VAL A 87 1.16 -2.14 -14.15
CA VAL A 87 0.69 -3.19 -15.08
C VAL A 87 -0.46 -3.98 -14.46
N MET A 88 -0.34 -4.40 -13.19
CA MET A 88 -1.41 -5.12 -12.49
C MET A 88 -2.64 -4.24 -12.27
N VAL A 89 -2.46 -2.96 -11.95
CA VAL A 89 -3.57 -2.01 -11.82
C VAL A 89 -4.30 -1.82 -13.15
N THR A 90 -3.58 -1.82 -14.27
CA THR A 90 -4.18 -1.79 -15.61
C THR A 90 -5.06 -3.01 -15.85
N LEU A 91 -4.61 -4.22 -15.44
CA LEU A 91 -5.42 -5.43 -15.50
C LEU A 91 -6.69 -5.31 -14.65
N THR A 92 -6.58 -4.83 -13.41
CA THR A 92 -7.75 -4.56 -12.54
C THR A 92 -8.75 -3.61 -13.20
N GLY A 93 -8.29 -2.55 -13.86
CA GLY A 93 -9.15 -1.61 -14.57
C GLY A 93 -9.90 -2.24 -15.75
N ILE A 94 -9.29 -3.20 -16.45
CA ILE A 94 -9.96 -3.98 -17.50
C ILE A 94 -11.05 -4.86 -16.88
N GLU A 95 -10.71 -5.64 -15.86
CA GLU A 95 -11.63 -6.60 -15.23
C GLU A 95 -12.83 -5.93 -14.55
N ARG A 96 -12.63 -4.71 -14.04
CA ARG A 96 -13.69 -3.89 -13.46
C ARG A 96 -14.44 -3.04 -14.48
N GLY A 97 -14.09 -3.13 -15.77
CA GLY A 97 -14.76 -2.39 -16.84
C GLY A 97 -14.54 -0.87 -16.80
N TRP A 98 -13.49 -0.41 -16.11
CA TRP A 98 -13.14 1.03 -16.05
C TRP A 98 -12.44 1.50 -17.31
N ILE A 99 -11.76 0.58 -17.99
CA ILE A 99 -11.18 0.74 -19.33
C ILE A 99 -11.45 -0.51 -20.16
N THR A 100 -11.39 -0.38 -21.47
CA THR A 100 -11.50 -1.51 -22.38
C THR A 100 -10.20 -2.33 -22.42
N ARG A 101 -10.30 -3.62 -22.75
CA ARG A 101 -9.12 -4.48 -23.02
C ARG A 101 -8.19 -3.87 -24.07
N LYS A 102 -8.75 -3.22 -25.10
CA LYS A 102 -7.99 -2.57 -26.17
C LYS A 102 -7.16 -1.40 -25.64
N GLU A 103 -7.73 -0.56 -24.77
CA GLU A 103 -7.00 0.55 -24.16
C GLU A 103 -5.88 0.06 -23.25
N GLY A 104 -6.16 -0.93 -22.39
CA GLY A 104 -5.15 -1.53 -21.53
C GLY A 104 -4.02 -2.19 -22.33
N ALA A 105 -4.34 -2.99 -23.35
CA ALA A 105 -3.34 -3.61 -24.22
C ALA A 105 -2.48 -2.56 -24.95
N LYS A 106 -3.07 -1.46 -25.41
CA LYS A 106 -2.32 -0.34 -26.01
C LYS A 106 -1.33 0.27 -25.01
N ARG A 107 -1.74 0.48 -23.74
CA ARG A 107 -0.86 1.00 -22.69
C ARG A 107 0.31 0.07 -22.41
N ILE A 108 0.04 -1.22 -22.23
CA ILE A 108 1.07 -2.22 -21.94
C ILE A 108 2.02 -2.40 -23.13
N LEU A 109 1.52 -2.34 -24.36
CA LEU A 109 2.36 -2.38 -25.56
C LEU A 109 3.34 -1.19 -25.62
N THR A 110 2.90 0.01 -25.24
CA THR A 110 3.79 1.18 -25.13
C THR A 110 4.89 0.93 -24.09
N LEU A 111 4.52 0.43 -22.92
CA LEU A 111 5.46 0.08 -21.84
C LEU A 111 6.51 -0.94 -22.28
N VAL A 112 6.07 -2.07 -22.85
CA VAL A 112 6.98 -3.15 -23.27
C VAL A 112 7.93 -2.68 -24.38
N ARG A 113 7.45 -1.87 -25.34
CA ARG A 113 8.31 -1.28 -26.39
C ARG A 113 9.35 -0.30 -25.84
N TYR A 114 9.02 0.39 -24.76
CA TYR A 114 9.98 1.23 -24.05
C TYR A 114 11.02 0.35 -23.32
N LEU A 115 10.58 -0.65 -22.54
CA LEU A 115 11.45 -1.55 -21.79
C LEU A 115 12.40 -2.36 -22.66
N ASP A 116 11.96 -2.73 -23.87
CA ASP A 116 12.78 -3.43 -24.88
C ASP A 116 14.00 -2.61 -25.33
N LYS A 117 13.85 -1.28 -25.37
CA LYS A 117 14.91 -0.34 -25.75
C LYS A 117 15.71 0.17 -24.56
N ALA A 118 15.17 0.07 -23.35
CA ALA A 118 15.81 0.57 -22.14
C ALA A 118 17.08 -0.22 -21.82
N GLU A 119 18.08 0.47 -21.30
CA GLU A 119 19.35 -0.14 -20.93
C GLU A 119 19.16 -1.18 -19.82
N ARG A 120 19.87 -2.31 -19.95
CA ARG A 120 19.88 -3.38 -18.97
C ARG A 120 21.31 -3.68 -18.53
N ILE A 121 21.50 -3.82 -17.22
CA ILE A 121 22.76 -4.19 -16.61
C ILE A 121 22.67 -5.69 -16.32
N LYS A 122 23.42 -6.52 -17.04
CA LYS A 122 23.39 -7.99 -16.88
C LYS A 122 21.95 -8.57 -16.96
N GLY A 123 21.12 -7.97 -17.82
CA GLY A 123 19.73 -8.39 -18.04
C GLY A 123 18.67 -7.77 -17.12
N VAL A 124 19.07 -7.00 -16.10
CA VAL A 124 18.12 -6.31 -15.21
C VAL A 124 18.01 -4.82 -15.53
N TRP A 125 16.83 -4.24 -15.34
CA TRP A 125 16.64 -2.79 -15.42
C TRP A 125 17.10 -2.12 -14.13
N SER A 126 17.34 -0.80 -14.18
CA SER A 126 17.66 -0.03 -12.99
C SER A 126 16.44 0.31 -12.14
N HIS A 127 16.67 0.73 -10.90
CA HIS A 127 15.61 1.17 -9.99
C HIS A 127 14.78 2.32 -10.59
N TRP A 128 15.50 3.34 -11.08
CA TRP A 128 14.92 4.44 -11.85
C TRP A 128 15.54 4.52 -13.25
N MET A 129 14.75 4.99 -14.22
CA MET A 129 15.18 5.30 -15.59
C MET A 129 14.59 6.64 -16.03
N ASN A 130 15.22 7.31 -16.99
CA ASN A 130 14.63 8.47 -17.66
C ASN A 130 13.76 8.05 -18.87
N ALA A 131 13.11 9.00 -19.53
CA ALA A 131 12.22 8.70 -20.66
C ALA A 131 12.94 8.11 -21.89
N GLU A 132 14.25 8.29 -21.96
CA GLU A 132 15.15 7.77 -23.00
C GLU A 132 15.62 6.33 -22.71
N GLY A 133 15.25 5.76 -21.56
CA GLY A 133 15.64 4.40 -21.18
C GLY A 133 17.03 4.29 -20.57
N GLN A 134 17.64 5.43 -20.19
CA GLN A 134 18.94 5.47 -19.53
C GLN A 134 18.76 5.28 -18.02
N PRO A 135 19.68 4.54 -17.36
CA PRO A 135 19.56 4.28 -15.94
C PRO A 135 19.87 5.53 -15.11
N VAL A 136 19.05 5.78 -14.09
CA VAL A 136 19.26 6.84 -13.11
C VAL A 136 19.69 6.19 -11.80
N LYS A 137 20.83 6.62 -11.24
CA LYS A 137 21.36 6.09 -9.98
C LYS A 137 20.41 6.37 -8.82
N PHE A 138 20.13 5.34 -8.02
CA PHE A 138 19.40 5.47 -6.77
C PHE A 138 20.40 5.55 -5.61
N GLY A 139 20.47 6.70 -4.94
CA GLY A 139 21.42 6.93 -3.85
C GLY A 139 22.89 6.86 -4.31
N LYS A 140 23.71 6.08 -3.59
CA LYS A 140 25.17 5.97 -3.81
C LYS A 140 25.59 4.73 -4.61
N GLN A 141 24.69 4.19 -5.43
CA GLN A 141 24.94 2.99 -6.22
C GLN A 141 26.14 3.13 -7.19
N ILE A 142 26.95 2.06 -7.28
CA ILE A 142 28.07 1.96 -8.21
C ILE A 142 27.55 1.54 -9.59
N GLU A 143 26.82 0.41 -9.66
CA GLU A 143 26.02 -0.02 -10.82
C GLU A 143 24.53 0.25 -10.53
N SER A 144 23.75 0.56 -11.57
CA SER A 144 22.35 0.98 -11.45
C SER A 144 21.33 -0.15 -11.54
N GLY A 145 21.72 -1.36 -11.96
CA GLY A 145 20.82 -2.51 -12.09
C GLY A 145 20.19 -2.92 -10.76
N ASP A 146 18.88 -3.16 -10.76
CA ASP A 146 18.09 -3.50 -9.58
C ASP A 146 17.22 -4.75 -9.84
N LEU A 147 17.61 -5.87 -9.22
CA LEU A 147 16.96 -7.16 -9.39
C LEU A 147 15.61 -7.22 -8.66
N VAL A 148 15.44 -6.49 -7.55
CA VAL A 148 14.18 -6.46 -6.80
C VAL A 148 13.13 -5.72 -7.62
N GLU A 149 13.49 -4.55 -8.15
CA GLU A 149 12.58 -3.76 -9.00
C GLU A 149 12.25 -4.47 -10.31
N THR A 150 13.24 -5.14 -10.92
CA THR A 150 13.02 -5.99 -12.09
C THR A 150 12.05 -7.13 -11.77
N SER A 151 12.13 -7.75 -10.59
CA SER A 151 11.21 -8.81 -10.17
C SER A 151 9.77 -8.30 -10.05
N PHE A 152 9.56 -7.11 -9.50
CA PHE A 152 8.23 -6.48 -9.44
C PHE A 152 7.68 -6.13 -10.82
N MET A 153 8.52 -5.65 -11.75
CA MET A 153 8.12 -5.44 -13.15
C MET A 153 7.69 -6.75 -13.80
N MET A 154 8.52 -7.79 -13.71
CA MET A 154 8.23 -9.09 -14.32
C MET A 154 6.97 -9.74 -13.76
N MET A 155 6.71 -9.61 -12.46
CA MET A 155 5.45 -10.05 -11.86
C MET A 155 4.23 -9.42 -12.56
N GLY A 156 4.26 -8.12 -12.82
CA GLY A 156 3.18 -7.44 -13.54
C GLY A 156 3.03 -7.92 -14.98
N LEU A 157 4.14 -8.07 -15.71
CA LEU A 157 4.13 -8.53 -17.10
C LEU A 157 3.64 -9.98 -17.23
N TYR A 158 4.03 -10.87 -16.32
CA TYR A 158 3.53 -12.24 -16.31
C TYR A 158 2.04 -12.29 -15.98
N ALA A 159 1.56 -11.50 -15.02
CA ALA A 159 0.12 -11.44 -14.72
C ALA A 159 -0.72 -10.99 -15.93
N PHE A 160 -0.21 -10.06 -16.74
CA PHE A 160 -0.95 -9.54 -17.91
C PHE A 160 -1.01 -10.50 -19.10
N THR A 161 -0.04 -11.40 -19.25
CA THR A 161 0.06 -12.32 -20.41
C THR A 161 -0.80 -13.58 -20.28
N ILE A 162 -1.31 -13.88 -19.09
CA ILE A 162 -2.04 -15.13 -18.80
C ILE A 162 -3.57 -14.98 -19.04
N LYS A 163 -4.05 -13.86 -19.61
CA LYS A 163 -5.48 -13.58 -19.86
C LYS A 163 -5.87 -13.21 -21.31
#